data_AF-A0AA86W5L0-F1
#
_entry.id   AF-A0AA86W5L0-F1
#
_cell.length_a   1.000
_cell.length_b   1.000
_cell.length_c   1.000
_cell.angle_alpha   90.00
_cell.angle_beta   90.00
_cell.angle_gamma   90.00
#
_symmetry.space_group_name_H-M   'P 1'
#
loop_
_entity.id
_entity.type
_entity.pdbx_description
1 polymer ?
#
loop_
_entity_poly.entity_id
_entity_poly.type
_entity_poly.pdbx_seq_one_letter_code
_entity_poly.pdbx_strand_id
1 'polypeptide(L)'
;MMECKRIGFVICLSSLFSFSTSSSLDNAGIGVYWGQDIREGKLNTTCDTGNYAVVLLAYLRQFGDGRNPFWDFIGHDGGVV
;
A
#
# COMPACT_ATOMS: atom_id res chain seq x y z
N MET A 1 -12.80 45.98 -32.97
CA MET A 1 -12.65 44.60 -33.51
C MET A 1 -11.26 44.03 -33.18
N MET A 2 -10.76 44.18 -31.95
CA MET A 2 -9.44 43.65 -31.52
C MET A 2 -9.52 43.09 -30.09
N GLU A 3 -10.41 43.68 -29.27
CA GLU A 3 -10.77 43.22 -27.92
C GLU A 3 -11.35 41.79 -27.91
N CYS A 4 -12.29 41.42 -28.80
CA CYS A 4 -12.82 40.04 -28.88
C CYS A 4 -11.74 38.99 -29.22
N LYS A 5 -10.69 39.35 -29.98
CA LYS A 5 -9.62 38.41 -30.36
C LYS A 5 -8.66 38.14 -29.19
N ARG A 6 -8.42 39.16 -28.35
CA ARG A 6 -7.65 39.02 -27.10
C ARG A 6 -8.42 38.26 -26.03
N ILE A 7 -9.72 38.55 -25.86
CA ILE A 7 -10.60 37.87 -24.90
C ILE A 7 -10.78 36.39 -25.25
N GLY A 8 -11.00 36.06 -26.52
CA GLY A 8 -11.09 34.66 -26.97
C GLY A 8 -9.80 33.86 -26.75
N PHE A 9 -8.64 34.50 -26.95
CA PHE A 9 -7.33 33.87 -26.72
C PHE A 9 -7.07 33.62 -25.22
N VAL A 10 -7.45 34.56 -24.35
CA VAL A 10 -7.33 34.41 -22.89
C VAL A 10 -8.23 33.30 -22.36
N ILE A 11 -9.48 33.20 -22.85
CA ILE A 11 -10.41 32.12 -22.46
C ILE A 11 -9.88 30.75 -22.91
N CYS A 12 -9.28 30.69 -24.11
CA CYS A 12 -8.68 29.46 -24.63
C CYS A 12 -7.44 29.04 -23.81
N LEU A 13 -6.59 30.00 -23.42
CA LEU A 13 -5.44 29.75 -22.53
C LEU A 13 -5.84 29.34 -21.12
N SER A 14 -6.90 29.92 -20.54
CA SER A 14 -7.39 29.55 -19.22
C SER A 14 -8.01 28.16 -19.19
N SER A 15 -8.62 27.73 -20.30
CA SER A 15 -9.21 26.38 -20.45
C SER A 15 -8.13 25.28 -20.50
N LEU A 16 -6.94 25.61 -21.04
CA LEU A 16 -5.79 24.69 -21.10
C LEU A 16 -5.11 24.50 -19.73
N PHE A 17 -5.37 25.38 -18.75
CA PHE A 17 -4.74 25.34 -17.43
C PHE A 17 -5.51 24.50 -16.40
N SER A 18 -6.75 24.07 -16.70
CA SER A 18 -7.59 23.34 -15.75
C SER A 18 -7.45 21.80 -15.80
N PHE A 19 -6.58 21.24 -16.64
CA PHE A 19 -6.32 19.79 -16.66
C PHE A 19 -5.13 19.42 -15.77
N SER A 20 -5.17 19.82 -14.50
CA SER A 20 -4.38 19.18 -13.47
C SER A 20 -5.28 18.16 -12.79
N THR A 21 -5.41 16.97 -13.39
CA THR A 21 -5.83 15.81 -12.61
C THR A 21 -4.72 15.55 -11.62
N SER A 22 -4.84 16.09 -10.42
CA SER A 22 -4.20 15.51 -9.25
C SER A 22 -4.79 14.12 -9.12
N SER A 23 -4.27 13.15 -9.87
CA SER A 23 -4.35 11.78 -9.41
C SER A 23 -3.57 11.80 -8.11
N SER A 24 -4.26 11.98 -6.98
CA SER A 24 -3.78 11.32 -5.79
C SER A 24 -3.65 9.87 -6.23
N LEU A 25 -2.42 9.44 -6.46
CA LEU A 25 -2.07 8.10 -6.05
C LEU A 25 -2.47 8.13 -4.58
N ASP A 26 -3.70 7.73 -4.27
CA ASP A 26 -4.15 7.54 -2.90
C ASP A 26 -3.03 6.69 -2.28
N ASN A 27 -2.20 7.37 -1.49
CA ASN A 27 -0.98 6.93 -0.85
C ASN A 27 -0.52 5.53 -1.31
N ALA A 28 0.32 5.44 -2.35
CA ALA A 28 0.84 4.16 -2.84
C ALA A 28 1.54 3.43 -1.68
N GLY A 29 0.80 2.56 -1.01
CA GLY A 29 1.18 1.97 0.25
C GLY A 29 2.07 0.76 0.05
N ILE A 30 3.05 0.58 0.92
CA ILE A 30 3.94 -0.58 0.88
C ILE A 30 3.25 -1.77 1.55
N GLY A 31 3.15 -2.89 0.82
CA GLY A 31 2.78 -4.19 1.38
C GLY A 31 4.03 -5.01 1.70
N VAL A 32 4.06 -5.68 2.85
CA VAL A 32 5.18 -6.55 3.26
C VAL A 32 4.68 -7.88 3.80
N TYR A 33 5.40 -8.97 3.56
CA TYR A 33 5.16 -10.24 4.24
C TYR A 33 5.95 -10.29 5.55
N TRP A 34 5.34 -10.80 6.62
CA TRP A 34 5.96 -10.95 7.94
C TRP A 34 5.70 -12.36 8.48
N GLY A 35 6.66 -12.90 9.23
CA GLY A 35 6.48 -14.11 10.03
C GLY A 35 7.32 -15.30 9.60
N GLN A 36 8.28 -15.15 8.68
CA GLN A 36 9.09 -16.27 8.19
C GLN A 36 10.58 -16.17 8.55
N ASP A 37 11.01 -15.09 9.20
CA ASP A 37 12.34 -15.01 9.80
C ASP A 37 12.20 -14.45 11.22
N ILE A 38 12.67 -15.19 12.22
CA ILE A 38 12.65 -14.78 13.63
C ILE A 38 13.38 -13.46 13.87
N ARG A 39 14.29 -13.08 12.96
CA ARG A 39 15.06 -11.83 13.01
C ARG A 39 14.28 -10.61 12.51
N GLU A 40 13.08 -10.79 11.94
CA GLU A 40 12.19 -9.70 11.51
C GLU A 40 11.65 -8.87 12.71
N GLY A 41 11.81 -9.40 13.93
CA GLY A 41 11.26 -8.79 15.14
C GLY A 41 9.76 -9.00 15.27
N LYS A 42 9.18 -8.39 16.30
CA LYS A 42 7.76 -8.56 16.61
C LYS A 42 6.89 -7.83 15.59
N LEU A 43 5.72 -8.40 15.31
CA LEU A 43 4.71 -7.80 14.43
C LEU A 43 4.37 -6.35 14.81
N ASN A 44 4.24 -6.04 16.10
CA ASN A 44 3.96 -4.68 16.55
C ASN A 44 5.07 -3.70 16.18
N THR A 45 6.34 -4.09 16.34
CA THR A 45 7.49 -3.28 15.92
C THR A 45 7.47 -3.02 14.41
N THR A 46 7.09 -4.01 13.59
CA THR A 46 6.93 -3.84 12.14
C THR A 46 5.84 -2.82 11.80
N CYS A 47 4.66 -2.93 12.44
CA CYS A 47 3.56 -1.97 12.25
C CYS A 47 3.93 -0.55 12.71
N ASP A 48 4.59 -0.44 13.86
CA ASP A 48 4.95 0.85 14.48
C ASP A 48 6.00 1.64 13.67
N THR A 49 6.65 1.02 12.67
CA THR A 49 7.55 1.75 11.76
C THR A 49 6.83 2.81 10.93
N GLY A 50 5.52 2.66 10.69
CA GLY A 50 4.76 3.52 9.80
C GLY A 50 5.11 3.39 8.31
N ASN A 51 5.98 2.43 7.94
CA ASN A 51 6.45 2.25 6.56
C ASN A 51 5.47 1.45 5.70
N TYR A 52 4.63 0.61 6.31
CA TYR A 52 3.80 -0.37 5.61
C TYR A 52 2.32 -0.03 5.76
N ALA A 53 1.62 0.05 4.63
CA ALA A 53 0.17 0.19 4.60
C ALA A 53 -0.54 -1.14 4.85
N VAL A 54 0.12 -2.26 4.50
CA VAL A 54 -0.39 -3.62 4.70
C VAL A 54 0.76 -4.53 5.16
N VAL A 55 0.51 -5.30 6.22
CA VAL A 55 1.41 -6.38 6.67
C VAL A 55 0.68 -7.72 6.47
N LEU A 56 1.19 -8.55 5.58
CA LEU A 56 0.67 -9.87 5.22
C LEU A 56 1.33 -10.93 6.11
N LEU A 57 0.54 -11.62 6.92
CA LEU A 57 1.04 -12.70 7.79
C LEU A 57 1.31 -13.96 6.95
N ALA A 58 2.59 -14.32 6.81
CA ALA A 58 3.03 -15.52 6.10
C ALA A 58 3.41 -16.61 7.10
N TYR A 59 2.78 -17.80 7.09
CA TYR A 59 1.59 -18.17 6.31
C TYR A 59 0.74 -19.27 6.97
N LEU A 60 -0.47 -19.49 6.44
CA LEU A 60 -1.31 -20.64 6.79
C LEU A 60 -0.71 -21.89 6.13
N ARG A 61 0.12 -22.61 6.86
CA ARG A 61 0.90 -23.74 6.33
C ARG A 61 0.08 -25.00 6.08
N GLN A 62 -1.02 -25.18 6.79
CA GLN A 62 -1.92 -26.32 6.59
C GLN A 62 -3.37 -25.86 6.46
N PHE A 63 -4.05 -26.32 5.41
CA PHE A 63 -5.48 -26.11 5.17
C PHE A 63 -6.04 -27.18 4.23
N GLY A 64 -7.36 -27.35 4.22
CA GLY A 64 -8.06 -28.28 3.32
C GLY A 64 -7.95 -29.76 3.71
N ASP A 65 -8.71 -30.61 3.01
CA ASP A 65 -8.71 -32.08 3.18
C ASP A 65 -9.04 -32.55 4.62
N GLY A 66 -9.96 -31.85 5.30
CA GLY A 66 -10.34 -32.17 6.68
C GLY A 66 -9.25 -31.92 7.73
N ARG A 67 -8.10 -31.36 7.33
CA ARG A 67 -6.99 -31.07 8.25
C ARG A 67 -7.31 -29.84 9.09
N ASN A 68 -6.83 -29.85 10.34
CA ASN A 68 -6.92 -28.69 11.21
C ASN A 68 -6.04 -27.55 10.65
N PRO A 69 -6.57 -26.33 10.46
CA PRO A 69 -5.77 -25.21 10.00
C PRO A 69 -4.61 -24.90 10.94
N PHE A 70 -3.42 -24.66 10.38
CA PHE A 70 -2.21 -24.37 11.15
C PHE A 70 -1.45 -23.19 10.55
N TRP A 71 -1.22 -22.17 11.38
CA TRP A 71 -0.35 -21.03 11.09
C TRP A 71 1.08 -21.36 11.47
N ASP A 72 2.03 -20.97 10.62
CA ASP A 72 3.45 -21.20 10.86
C ASP A 72 4.18 -19.87 10.74
N PHE A 73 4.63 -19.32 11.87
CA PHE A 73 5.35 -18.05 11.94
C PHE A 73 6.81 -18.22 12.43
N ILE A 74 7.49 -19.33 12.08
CA ILE A 74 8.94 -19.56 12.31
C ILE A 74 9.43 -19.00 13.65
N GLY A 75 8.92 -19.58 14.75
CA GLY A 75 9.35 -19.28 16.11
C GLY A 75 8.83 -17.98 16.73
N HIS A 76 8.11 -17.11 15.99
CA HIS A 76 7.48 -15.91 16.56
C HIS A 76 6.41 -16.24 17.61
N ASP A 77 5.77 -17.40 17.51
CA ASP A 77 4.75 -17.89 18.46
C ASP A 77 5.36 -18.71 19.62
N GLY A 78 6.70 -18.76 19.74
CA GLY A 78 7.41 -19.61 20.71
C GLY A 78 7.58 -21.06 20.25
N GLY A 79 7.33 -21.35 18.97
CA GLY A 79 7.67 -22.62 18.33
C GLY A 79 9.19 -22.82 18.17
N VAL A 80 9.62 -24.07 18.06
CA VAL A 80 11.03 -24.38 17.75
C VAL A 80 11.28 -24.11 16.27
N VAL A 81 12.33 -23.35 15.97
CA VAL A 81 12.82 -23.05 14.60
C VAL A 81 13.45 -24.27 13.93
#